data_AF-A0A351V8S1-F1
#
_entry.id   AF-A0A351V8S1-F1
#
_cell.length_a   1.000
_cell.length_b   1.000
_cell.length_c   1.000
_cell.angle_alpha   90.00
_cell.angle_beta   90.00
_cell.angle_gamma   90.00
#
_symmetry.space_group_name_H-M   'P 1'
#
loop_
_entity.id
_entity.type
_entity.pdbx_description
1 polymer ?
#
loop_
_entity_poly.entity_id
_entity_poly.type
_entity_poly.pdbx_seq_one_letter_code
_entity_poly.pdbx_strand_id
1 'polypeptide(L)'
;MSDKKTKFDYETEAFEAAFKDKHRLRIAIYGTGRMTATLLERLKGFCIVGLLDRDRAMLGKEMYGVKVIGREEAEKDADIIVINTSETYWNTIYKRIQDWKIPIYFRNGICASKAFPHVNKNNPYWEKSCEELEKERRA
;
A
#
# COMPACT_ATOMS: atom_id res chain seq x y z
N MET A 1 2.09 -32.74 -3.90
CA MET A 1 2.32 -31.70 -4.93
C MET A 1 3.01 -30.55 -4.22
N SER A 2 4.22 -30.15 -4.63
CA SER A 2 4.91 -29.04 -3.96
C SER A 2 4.23 -27.75 -4.41
N ASP A 3 3.38 -27.17 -3.57
CA ASP A 3 2.83 -25.84 -3.81
C ASP A 3 3.98 -24.85 -3.82
N LYS A 4 4.37 -24.43 -5.03
CA LYS A 4 5.44 -23.45 -5.22
C LYS A 4 4.85 -22.10 -4.81
N LYS A 5 5.29 -21.55 -3.68
CA LYS A 5 4.89 -20.21 -3.22
C LYS A 5 5.04 -19.21 -4.36
N THR A 6 3.96 -18.51 -4.65
CA THR A 6 3.92 -17.43 -5.63
C THR A 6 4.49 -16.15 -5.02
N LYS A 7 4.83 -15.17 -5.85
CA LYS A 7 5.22 -13.84 -5.38
C LYS A 7 4.18 -13.22 -4.43
N PHE A 8 2.89 -13.49 -4.67
CA PHE A 8 1.79 -12.97 -3.87
C PHE A 8 1.72 -13.59 -2.47
N ASP A 9 2.17 -14.85 -2.33
CA ASP A 9 2.28 -15.49 -1.02
C ASP A 9 3.29 -14.75 -0.15
N TYR A 10 4.49 -14.47 -0.69
CA TYR A 10 5.50 -13.70 0.02
C TYR A 10 5.03 -12.28 0.37
N GLU A 11 4.28 -11.63 -0.51
CA GLU A 11 3.73 -10.30 -0.27
C GLU A 11 2.68 -10.28 0.85
N THR A 12 1.87 -11.34 0.93
CA THR A 12 0.85 -11.51 1.99
C THR A 12 1.52 -11.86 3.32
N GLU A 13 2.43 -12.84 3.34
CA GLU A 13 3.19 -13.22 4.53
C GLU A 13 3.99 -12.05 5.12
N ALA A 14 4.60 -11.22 4.26
CA ALA A 14 5.30 -10.01 4.70
C ALA A 14 4.35 -9.00 5.36
N PHE A 15 3.14 -8.83 4.81
CA PHE A 15 2.12 -7.98 5.41
C PHE A 15 1.68 -8.53 6.77
N GLU A 16 1.36 -9.83 6.83
CA GLU A 16 0.93 -10.48 8.07
C GLU A 16 2.00 -10.37 9.16
N ALA A 17 3.27 -10.58 8.81
CA ALA A 17 4.39 -10.43 9.74
C ALA A 17 4.53 -8.98 10.23
N ALA A 18 4.43 -8.01 9.32
CA ALA A 18 4.56 -6.59 9.64
C ALA A 18 3.44 -6.04 10.53
N PHE A 19 2.23 -6.62 10.44
CA PHE A 19 1.05 -6.16 11.15
C PHE A 19 0.50 -7.17 12.16
N LYS A 20 1.27 -8.20 12.54
CA LYS A 20 0.85 -9.25 13.47
C LYS A 20 0.35 -8.70 14.81
N ASP A 21 1.00 -7.67 15.34
CA ASP A 21 0.63 -7.00 16.58
C ASP A 21 -0.59 -6.06 16.43
N LYS A 22 -1.02 -5.81 15.20
CA LYS A 22 -2.11 -4.89 14.82
C LYS A 22 -3.30 -5.59 14.16
N HIS A 23 -3.34 -6.93 14.15
CA HIS A 23 -4.41 -7.70 13.48
C HIS A 23 -5.82 -7.41 13.99
N ARG A 24 -5.96 -6.92 15.23
CA ARG A 24 -7.24 -6.52 15.84
C ARG A 24 -7.67 -5.09 15.51
N LEU A 25 -6.79 -4.29 14.92
CA LEU A 25 -7.13 -2.93 14.52
C LEU A 25 -8.02 -2.96 13.27
N ARG A 26 -8.89 -1.95 13.15
CA ARG A 26 -9.66 -1.66 11.95
C ARG A 26 -8.75 -0.98 10.93
N ILE A 27 -8.51 -1.64 9.82
CA ILE A 27 -7.53 -1.22 8.80
C ILE A 27 -8.25 -0.72 7.56
N ALA A 28 -7.92 0.50 7.14
CA ALA A 28 -8.22 0.98 5.80
C ALA A 28 -7.00 0.78 4.88
N ILE A 29 -7.20 0.23 3.68
CA ILE A 29 -6.12 -0.01 2.72
C ILE A 29 -6.12 1.08 1.65
N TYR A 30 -5.03 1.81 1.51
CA TYR A 30 -4.86 2.76 0.42
C TYR A 30 -4.28 2.09 -0.83
N GLY A 31 -5.09 2.07 -1.89
CA GLY A 31 -4.80 1.47 -3.18
C GLY A 31 -5.83 0.41 -3.56
N THR A 32 -6.38 0.52 -4.77
CA THR A 32 -7.40 -0.38 -5.34
C THR A 32 -6.84 -1.35 -6.38
N GLY A 33 -5.53 -1.30 -6.64
CA GLY A 33 -4.88 -2.07 -7.70
C GLY A 33 -4.62 -3.53 -7.35
N ARG A 34 -3.91 -4.21 -8.26
CA ARG A 34 -3.62 -5.66 -8.19
C ARG A 34 -3.03 -6.12 -6.85
N MET A 35 -2.12 -5.34 -6.25
CA MET A 35 -1.52 -5.70 -4.96
C MET A 35 -2.55 -5.81 -3.83
N THR A 36 -3.54 -4.91 -3.83
CA THR A 36 -4.66 -4.97 -2.87
C THR A 36 -5.60 -6.12 -3.21
N ALA A 37 -5.89 -6.35 -4.49
CA ALA A 37 -6.69 -7.50 -4.91
C ALA A 37 -6.13 -8.83 -4.37
N THR A 38 -4.84 -9.08 -4.62
CA THR A 38 -4.17 -10.32 -4.22
C THR A 38 -3.99 -10.42 -2.71
N LEU A 39 -3.79 -9.28 -2.02
CA LEU A 39 -3.74 -9.25 -0.56
C LEU A 39 -5.10 -9.65 0.02
N LEU A 40 -6.19 -9.02 -0.40
CA LEU A 40 -7.52 -9.26 0.17
C LEU A 40 -8.07 -10.66 -0.12
N GLU A 41 -7.68 -11.26 -1.24
CA GLU A 41 -8.06 -12.64 -1.57
C GLU A 41 -7.47 -13.66 -0.57
N ARG A 42 -6.32 -13.35 0.03
CA ARG A 42 -5.54 -14.30 0.85
C ARG A 42 -5.47 -13.93 2.32
N LEU A 43 -5.58 -12.65 2.65
CA LEU A 43 -5.41 -12.12 3.99
C LEU A 43 -6.51 -12.63 4.92
N LYS A 44 -6.12 -13.27 6.02
CA LYS A 44 -7.05 -13.80 7.03
C LYS A 44 -6.74 -13.24 8.41
N GLY A 45 -7.78 -13.03 9.21
CA GLY A 45 -7.63 -12.60 10.61
C GLY A 45 -7.34 -11.11 10.81
N PHE A 46 -7.52 -10.29 9.77
CA PHE A 46 -7.43 -8.82 9.83
C PHE A 46 -8.80 -8.19 9.60
N CYS A 47 -9.09 -7.09 10.29
CA CYS A 47 -10.32 -6.33 10.11
C CYS A 47 -10.12 -5.24 9.05
N ILE A 48 -10.46 -5.52 7.79
CA ILE A 48 -10.44 -4.52 6.73
C ILE A 48 -11.78 -3.79 6.69
N VAL A 49 -11.77 -2.49 6.99
CA VAL A 49 -13.00 -1.67 7.08
C VAL A 49 -13.27 -0.82 5.84
N GLY A 50 -12.28 -0.68 4.95
CA GLY A 50 -12.47 0.06 3.72
C GLY A 50 -11.23 0.14 2.84
N LEU A 51 -11.47 0.50 1.58
CA LEU A 51 -10.43 0.83 0.61
C LEU A 51 -10.40 2.34 0.38
N LEU A 52 -9.22 2.88 0.12
CA LEU A 52 -9.02 4.28 -0.22
C LEU A 52 -8.42 4.38 -1.61
N ASP A 53 -8.91 5.34 -2.39
CA ASP A 53 -8.35 5.68 -3.69
C ASP A 53 -8.21 7.19 -3.84
N ARG A 54 -7.34 7.61 -4.76
CA ARG A 54 -7.24 9.00 -5.18
C ARG A 54 -8.46 9.41 -5.99
N ASP A 55 -8.96 8.52 -6.85
CA ASP A 55 -10.08 8.80 -7.72
C ASP A 55 -11.39 8.82 -6.92
N ARG A 56 -11.99 10.00 -6.84
CA ARG A 56 -13.27 10.19 -6.15
C ARG A 56 -14.41 9.43 -6.82
N ALA A 57 -14.31 9.10 -8.10
CA ALA A 57 -15.29 8.27 -8.78
C ALA A 57 -15.31 6.82 -8.28
N MET A 58 -14.33 6.42 -7.47
CA MET A 58 -14.32 5.11 -6.81
C MET A 58 -15.13 5.10 -5.51
N LEU A 59 -15.40 6.25 -4.90
CA LEU A 59 -16.11 6.34 -3.63
C LEU A 59 -17.47 5.64 -3.71
N GLY A 60 -17.76 4.81 -2.71
CA GLY A 60 -18.99 4.04 -2.62
C GLY A 60 -19.01 2.72 -3.39
N LYS A 61 -18.07 2.48 -4.32
CA LYS A 61 -17.97 1.20 -5.03
C LYS A 61 -17.50 0.10 -4.09
N GLU A 62 -17.99 -1.12 -4.32
CA GLU A 62 -17.51 -2.31 -3.65
C GLU A 62 -16.49 -3.04 -4.53
N MET A 63 -15.39 -3.47 -3.93
CA MET A 63 -14.39 -4.29 -4.58
C MET A 63 -13.87 -5.34 -3.62
N TYR A 64 -13.77 -6.59 -4.08
CA TYR A 64 -13.26 -7.70 -3.25
C TYR A 64 -14.03 -7.85 -1.93
N GLY A 65 -15.33 -7.51 -1.91
CA GLY A 65 -16.17 -7.51 -0.71
C GLY A 65 -15.91 -6.33 0.25
N VAL A 66 -15.14 -5.33 -0.15
CA VAL A 66 -14.78 -4.16 0.66
C VAL A 66 -15.18 -2.87 -0.07
N LYS A 67 -15.86 -1.96 0.65
CA LYS A 67 -16.28 -0.67 0.11
C LYS A 67 -15.10 0.31 0.00
N VAL A 68 -15.06 1.10 -1.06
CA VAL A 68 -14.19 2.27 -1.17
C VAL A 68 -14.82 3.44 -0.41
N ILE A 69 -14.10 3.94 0.59
CA ILE A 69 -14.59 4.94 1.54
C ILE A 69 -13.84 6.27 1.42
N GLY A 70 -14.46 7.35 1.91
CA GLY A 70 -13.86 8.67 1.95
C GLY A 70 -12.99 8.93 3.19
N ARG A 71 -12.41 10.13 3.25
CA ARG A 71 -11.65 10.60 4.42
C ARG A 71 -12.47 10.56 5.71
N GLU A 72 -13.69 11.06 5.68
CA GLU A 72 -14.55 11.16 6.86
C GLU A 72 -14.91 9.79 7.43
N GLU A 73 -15.33 8.86 6.56
CA GLU A 73 -15.57 7.45 6.93
C GLU A 73 -14.29 6.81 7.48
N ALA A 74 -13.13 7.03 6.84
CA ALA A 74 -11.87 6.50 7.33
C ALA A 74 -11.53 7.05 8.72
N GLU A 75 -11.59 8.36 8.94
CA GLU A 75 -11.26 9.01 10.22
C GLU A 75 -12.16 8.57 11.37
N LYS A 76 -13.35 8.05 11.05
CA LYS A 76 -14.31 7.53 12.02
C LYS A 76 -14.14 6.03 12.27
N ASP A 77 -13.98 5.26 11.19
CA ASP A 77 -14.14 3.81 11.21
C ASP A 77 -12.83 3.01 11.18
N ALA A 78 -11.70 3.65 10.81
CA ALA A 78 -10.39 3.01 10.78
C ALA A 78 -9.49 3.49 11.93
N ASP A 79 -8.75 2.54 12.52
CA ASP A 79 -7.73 2.84 13.52
C ASP A 79 -6.38 3.16 12.86
N ILE A 80 -6.11 2.56 11.69
CA ILE A 80 -4.91 2.79 10.88
C ILE A 80 -5.21 2.79 9.39
N ILE A 81 -4.39 3.50 8.61
CA ILE A 81 -4.32 3.38 7.15
C ILE A 81 -3.04 2.65 6.76
N VAL A 82 -3.12 1.69 5.84
CA VAL A 82 -1.95 1.04 5.24
C VAL A 82 -1.85 1.36 3.75
N ILE A 83 -0.74 1.96 3.34
CA ILE A 83 -0.40 2.20 1.93
C ILE A 83 0.11 0.88 1.33
N ASN A 84 -0.76 0.19 0.60
CA ASN A 84 -0.47 -1.14 0.02
C ASN A 84 -0.10 -1.05 -1.46
N THR A 85 1.05 -0.47 -1.74
CA THR A 85 1.59 -0.37 -3.10
C THR A 85 3.13 -0.47 -3.09
N SER A 86 3.77 -0.38 -4.26
CA SER A 86 5.23 -0.36 -4.36
C SER A 86 5.83 0.89 -3.69
N GLU A 87 7.06 0.75 -3.18
CA GLU A 87 7.77 1.79 -2.44
C GLU A 87 7.89 3.11 -3.21
N THR A 88 7.99 3.02 -4.54
CA THR A 88 8.05 4.17 -5.46
C THR A 88 6.86 5.13 -5.31
N TYR A 89 5.71 4.66 -4.83
CA TYR A 89 4.51 5.48 -4.65
C TYR A 89 4.27 5.92 -3.20
N TRP A 90 4.99 5.36 -2.23
CA TRP A 90 4.75 5.59 -0.80
C TRP A 90 4.77 7.07 -0.45
N ASN A 91 5.81 7.79 -0.86
CA ASN A 91 5.96 9.23 -0.60
C ASN A 91 4.86 10.05 -1.28
N THR A 92 4.52 9.72 -2.52
CA THR A 92 3.50 10.43 -3.28
C THR A 92 2.11 10.25 -2.65
N ILE A 93 1.80 9.05 -2.18
CA ILE A 93 0.53 8.77 -1.51
C ILE A 93 0.52 9.39 -0.12
N TYR A 94 1.56 9.18 0.68
CA TYR A 94 1.65 9.75 2.02
C TYR A 94 1.45 11.27 1.99
N LYS A 95 2.10 11.99 1.07
CA LYS A 95 1.92 13.45 0.94
C LYS A 95 0.46 13.88 0.72
N ARG A 96 -0.38 13.04 0.13
CA ARG A 96 -1.81 13.32 -0.13
C ARG A 96 -2.70 13.12 1.09
N ILE A 97 -2.29 12.25 2.02
CA ILE A 97 -3.10 11.85 3.17
C ILE A 97 -2.44 12.15 4.52
N GLN A 98 -1.23 12.73 4.53
CA GLN A 98 -0.46 13.03 5.76
C GLN A 98 -1.17 13.96 6.74
N ASP A 99 -2.18 14.71 6.29
CA ASP A 99 -2.99 15.61 7.10
C ASP A 99 -4.25 14.94 7.66
N TRP A 100 -4.44 13.63 7.41
CA TRP A 100 -5.55 12.86 7.98
C TRP A 100 -5.26 12.54 9.44
N LYS A 101 -6.31 12.47 10.26
CA LYS A 101 -6.19 12.30 11.72
C LYS A 101 -5.93 10.86 12.17
N ILE A 102 -5.51 10.00 11.24
CA ILE A 102 -5.32 8.56 11.46
C ILE A 102 -3.84 8.24 11.25
N PRO A 103 -3.23 7.38 12.09
CA PRO A 103 -1.90 6.86 11.82
C PRO A 103 -1.81 6.15 10.46
N ILE A 104 -0.79 6.51 9.68
CA ILE A 104 -0.55 5.94 8.35
C ILE A 104 0.69 5.06 8.41
N TYR A 105 0.61 3.88 7.83
CA TYR A 105 1.69 2.90 7.74
C TYR A 105 1.96 2.55 6.28
N PHE A 106 3.19 2.19 5.98
CA PHE A 106 3.51 1.50 4.73
C PHE A 106 3.29 0.00 4.89
N ARG A 107 3.14 -0.73 3.78
CA ARG A 107 2.91 -2.19 3.81
C ARG A 107 3.99 -3.01 4.52
N ASN A 108 5.16 -2.45 4.78
CA ASN A 108 6.22 -3.08 5.58
C ASN A 108 6.07 -2.87 7.10
N GLY A 109 5.00 -2.23 7.56
CA GLY A 109 4.72 -1.99 8.98
C GLY A 109 5.36 -0.73 9.55
N ILE A 110 6.12 0.04 8.76
CA ILE A 110 6.71 1.29 9.25
C ILE A 110 5.66 2.41 9.24
N CYS A 111 5.55 3.12 10.37
CA CYS A 111 4.71 4.30 10.49
C CYS A 111 5.26 5.43 9.60
N ALA A 112 4.43 5.94 8.71
CA ALA A 112 4.75 7.04 7.82
C ALA A 112 4.79 8.35 8.61
N SER A 113 5.94 9.00 8.61
CA SER A 113 6.14 10.31 9.25
C SER A 113 6.76 11.29 8.26
N LYS A 114 6.70 12.59 8.57
CA LYS A 114 7.38 13.63 7.76
C LYS A 114 8.89 13.41 7.68
N ALA A 115 9.48 12.70 8.64
CA ALA A 115 10.90 12.33 8.68
C ALA A 115 11.21 11.06 7.90
N PHE A 116 10.21 10.41 7.28
CA PHE A 116 10.47 9.22 6.48
C PHE A 116 11.40 9.60 5.31
N PRO A 117 12.59 8.99 5.25
CA PRO A 117 13.62 9.42 4.32
C PRO A 117 13.12 9.31 2.89
N HIS A 118 13.51 10.28 2.06
CA HIS A 118 13.33 10.23 0.62
C HIS A 118 14.07 9.00 0.05
N VAL A 119 13.43 7.84 -0.02
CA VAL A 119 13.81 6.82 -1.00
C VAL A 119 13.34 7.39 -2.35
N ASN A 120 14.19 7.82 -3.28
CA ASN A 120 15.41 7.19 -3.74
C ASN A 120 16.35 8.24 -4.38
N LYS A 121 17.12 9.01 -3.58
CA LYS A 121 18.16 9.89 -4.16
C LYS A 121 19.38 9.12 -4.69
N ASN A 122 19.53 7.85 -4.30
CA ASN A 122 20.67 6.99 -4.66
C ASN A 122 20.27 5.84 -5.58
N ASN A 123 19.26 6.01 -6.45
CA ASN A 123 19.05 5.04 -7.52
C ASN A 123 19.98 5.41 -8.68
N PRO A 124 20.96 4.56 -9.06
CA PRO A 124 21.80 4.82 -10.22
C PRO A 124 20.99 5.01 -11.50
N TYR A 125 19.75 4.51 -11.56
CA TYR A 125 18.81 4.77 -12.65
C TYR A 125 18.58 6.26 -12.92
N TRP A 126 18.51 7.10 -11.87
CA TRP A 126 18.30 8.55 -12.03
C TRP A 126 19.58 9.31 -12.42
N GLU A 127 20.74 8.64 -12.37
CA GLU A 127 22.03 9.20 -12.77
C GLU A 127 22.37 8.85 -14.23
N LYS A 128 21.58 7.98 -14.87
CA LYS A 128 21.81 7.57 -16.26
C LYS A 128 21.47 8.69 -17.24
N SER A 129 22.36 8.90 -18.19
CA SER A 129 22.13 9.72 -19.38
C SER A 129 21.13 9.08 -20.33
N CYS A 130 20.52 9.87 -21.21
CA CYS A 130 19.61 9.36 -22.25
C CYS A 130 20.27 8.28 -23.11
N GLU A 131 21.57 8.40 -23.42
CA GLU A 131 22.31 7.42 -24.22
C GLU A 131 22.48 6.07 -23.51
N GLU A 132 22.65 6.06 -22.19
CA GLU A 132 22.78 4.83 -21.39
C GLU A 132 21.45 4.08 -21.32
N LEU A 133 20.35 4.81 -21.19
CA LEU A 133 19.00 4.24 -21.22
C LEU A 133 18.66 3.64 -22.59
N GLU A 134 19.12 4.25 -23.68
CA GLU A 134 18.92 3.72 -25.04
C GLU A 134 19.73 2.45 -25.32
N LYS A 135 20.95 2.34 -24.78
CA LYS A 135 21.77 1.12 -24.90
C LYS A 135 21.14 -0.06 -24.19
N GLU A 136 20.60 0.14 -22.99
CA GLU A 136 19.88 -0.90 -22.25
C GLU A 136 18.58 -1.33 -22.93
N ARG A 137 17.92 -0.44 -23.67
CA ARG A 137 16.70 -0.77 -24.43
C ARG A 137 16.96 -1.61 -25.68
N ARG A 138 18.22 -1.72 -26.12
CA ARG A 138 18.65 -2.44 -27.32
C ARG A 138 19.43 -3.73 -27.00
N ALA A 139 19.67 -4.03 -25.73
CA ALA A 139 20.23 -5.29 -25.24
C ALA A 139 19.10 -6.28 -24.90
#